data_AF-A0AAN8GN29-F1
#
_entry.id   AF-A0AAN8GN29-F1
#
_cell.length_a   1.000
_cell.length_b   1.000
_cell.length_c   1.000
_cell.angle_alpha   90.00
_cell.angle_beta   90.00
_cell.angle_gamma   90.00
#
_symmetry.space_group_name_H-M   'P 1'
#
loop_
_entity.id
_entity.type
_entity.pdbx_description
1 polymer ?
#
loop_
_entity_poly.entity_id
_entity_poly.type
_entity_poly.pdbx_seq_one_letter_code
_entity_poly.pdbx_strand_id
1 'polypeptide(L)'
;MTWPECFSGFRRAGVTRSGRASPAIRRYQEGAAANPRTLRAPVATFVPFTKVEGFTEEVCPTTPALEPSLTAFFGVRQANSVAGRRPMLATLKDQYVALQADRAHQCAFQASAAANNIALLTNSVVTLVERSTTVAPEEVEDIAKAASTALTLCAAVAVSQARITAWMTQIQRHLWLQQAAVTEPARKVLLDAPISSDGQFGPQFLAMVESMKAASSQR
;
A
#
# COMPACT_ATOMS: atom_id res chain seq x y z
N MET A 1 -7.76 11.02 25.67
CA MET A 1 -7.04 11.34 24.42
C MET A 1 -8.03 11.97 23.46
N THR A 2 -8.01 13.29 23.32
CA THR A 2 -8.95 14.02 22.46
C THR A 2 -8.17 14.71 21.34
N TRP A 3 -8.47 14.29 20.11
CA TRP A 3 -7.94 14.73 18.82
C TRP A 3 -8.30 16.16 18.29
N PRO A 4 -9.08 17.07 18.93
CA PRO A 4 -9.51 18.29 18.22
C PRO A 4 -8.53 19.46 18.10
N GLU A 5 -7.37 19.48 18.77
CA GLU A 5 -6.55 20.71 18.86
C GLU A 5 -5.46 20.88 17.77
N CYS A 6 -5.25 19.90 16.88
CA CYS A 6 -4.15 19.98 15.90
C CYS A 6 -4.38 20.91 14.69
N PHE A 7 -5.56 21.54 14.54
CA PHE A 7 -5.89 22.32 13.32
C PHE A 7 -6.52 23.71 13.56
N SER A 8 -6.51 24.25 14.78
CA SER A 8 -6.94 25.62 15.04
C SER A 8 -5.82 26.62 14.76
N GLY A 9 -5.49 26.80 13.48
CA GLY A 9 -4.44 27.74 13.06
C GLY A 9 -4.15 27.83 11.57
N PHE A 10 -4.95 27.17 10.70
CA PHE A 10 -4.72 27.16 9.26
C PHE A 10 -5.09 28.52 8.63
N ARG A 11 -4.24 29.54 8.81
CA ARG A 11 -4.27 30.73 7.96
C ARG A 11 -3.91 30.27 6.55
N ARG A 12 -4.85 30.49 5.62
CA ARG A 12 -4.79 30.04 4.22
C ARG A 12 -3.45 30.41 3.56
N ALA A 13 -2.51 29.47 3.52
CA ALA A 13 -1.48 29.50 2.49
C ALA A 13 -2.18 29.31 1.15
N GLY A 14 -1.91 30.20 0.19
CA GLY A 14 -2.47 30.13 -1.16
C GLY A 14 -2.15 28.78 -1.78
N VAL A 15 -3.12 27.86 -1.76
CA VAL A 15 -3.01 26.56 -2.42
C VAL A 15 -3.04 26.82 -3.93
N THR A 16 -1.86 26.98 -4.53
CA THR A 16 -1.70 26.85 -5.98
C THR A 16 -1.97 25.39 -6.30
N ARG A 17 -3.22 25.10 -6.66
CA ARG A 17 -3.71 23.76 -6.99
C ARG A 17 -3.00 23.28 -8.26
N SER A 18 -1.85 22.62 -8.11
CA SER A 18 -1.23 21.86 -9.19
C SER A 18 -2.19 20.71 -9.55
N GLY A 19 -2.89 20.82 -10.67
CA GLY A 19 -3.78 19.78 -11.17
C GLY A 19 -3.07 18.53 -11.70
N ARG A 20 -1.72 18.50 -11.71
CA ARG A 20 -0.93 17.39 -12.27
C ARG A 20 -0.27 16.58 -11.16
N ALA A 21 -0.44 15.26 -11.21
CA ALA A 21 0.26 14.33 -10.34
C ALA A 21 1.78 14.44 -10.55
N SER A 22 2.55 14.36 -9.46
CA SER A 22 4.01 14.34 -9.54
C SER A 22 4.50 13.19 -10.43
N PRO A 23 5.47 13.42 -11.34
CA PRO A 23 6.06 12.36 -12.15
C PRO A 23 6.61 11.19 -11.31
N ALA A 24 7.10 11.47 -10.09
CA ALA A 24 7.57 10.43 -9.17
C ALA A 24 6.42 9.53 -8.68
N ILE A 25 5.28 10.12 -8.30
CA ILE A 25 4.09 9.38 -7.85
C ILE A 25 3.60 8.47 -8.98
N ARG A 26 3.54 8.99 -10.20
CA ARG A 26 3.14 8.21 -11.38
C ARG A 26 4.05 7.00 -11.61
N ARG A 27 5.38 7.17 -11.47
CA ARG A 27 6.34 6.05 -11.59
C ARG A 27 6.12 4.96 -10.53
N TYR A 28 5.75 5.32 -9.30
CA TYR A 28 5.43 4.33 -8.27
C TYR A 28 4.17 3.54 -8.58
N GLN A 29 3.14 4.22 -9.12
CA GLN A 29 1.90 3.58 -9.57
C GLN A 29 2.16 2.64 -10.75
N GLU A 30 2.86 3.12 -11.78
CA GLU A 30 3.24 2.33 -12.96
C GLU A 30 4.10 1.12 -12.57
N GLY A 31 5.07 1.30 -11.67
CA GLY A 31 5.92 0.21 -11.17
C GLY A 31 5.14 -0.86 -10.40
N ALA A 32 4.18 -0.46 -9.56
CA ALA A 32 3.31 -1.39 -8.85
C ALA A 32 2.34 -2.11 -9.79
N ALA A 33 1.83 -1.39 -10.79
CA ALA A 33 0.92 -1.91 -11.81
C ALA A 33 1.58 -2.90 -12.77
N ALA A 34 2.87 -2.74 -13.07
CA ALA A 34 3.59 -3.59 -14.03
C ALA A 34 3.72 -5.04 -13.55
N ASN A 35 3.96 -5.26 -12.26
CA ASN A 35 4.22 -6.59 -11.69
C ASN A 35 3.56 -6.76 -10.31
N PRO A 36 2.22 -6.74 -10.21
CA PRO A 36 1.51 -6.69 -8.93
C PRO A 36 1.77 -7.93 -8.03
N ARG A 37 2.10 -9.09 -8.64
CA ARG A 37 2.36 -10.34 -7.93
C ARG A 37 3.72 -10.39 -7.22
N THR A 38 4.71 -9.64 -7.72
CA THR A 38 6.07 -9.64 -7.16
C THR A 38 6.20 -8.70 -5.98
N LEU A 39 5.21 -7.82 -5.78
CA LEU A 39 5.16 -6.89 -4.66
C LEU A 39 5.22 -7.62 -3.32
N ARG A 40 5.82 -6.94 -2.35
CA ARG A 40 6.00 -7.40 -0.97
C ARG A 40 5.55 -6.31 0.01
N ALA A 41 5.11 -6.73 1.18
CA ALA A 41 4.86 -5.87 2.31
C ALA A 41 5.70 -6.35 3.51
N PRO A 42 6.15 -5.43 4.39
CA PRO A 42 6.16 -3.99 4.18
C PRO A 42 7.16 -3.60 3.07
N VAL A 43 7.23 -2.32 2.70
CA VAL A 43 8.28 -1.84 1.79
C VAL A 43 9.60 -1.76 2.55
N ALA A 44 10.46 -2.77 2.35
CA ALA A 44 11.71 -2.94 3.11
C ALA A 44 12.58 -1.67 3.17
N THR A 45 12.72 -0.95 2.06
CA THR A 45 13.51 0.29 1.96
C THR A 45 13.04 1.36 2.95
N PHE A 46 11.76 1.38 3.32
CA PHE A 46 11.19 2.41 4.19
C PHE A 46 11.03 1.98 5.65
N VAL A 47 11.30 0.72 5.97
CA VAL A 47 11.22 0.19 7.35
C VAL A 47 12.05 1.01 8.35
N PRO A 48 13.30 1.44 8.06
CA PRO A 48 14.08 2.27 8.99
C PRO A 48 13.45 3.62 9.31
N PHE A 49 12.72 4.20 8.34
CA PHE A 49 12.13 5.54 8.45
C PHE A 49 10.70 5.52 9.01
N THR A 50 10.09 4.34 9.13
CA THR A 50 8.69 4.16 9.55
C THR A 50 8.57 3.50 10.92
N LYS A 51 9.64 3.56 11.72
CA LYS A 51 9.59 3.20 13.14
C LYS A 51 8.93 4.35 13.91
N VAL A 52 7.89 4.02 14.68
CA VAL A 52 7.21 4.96 15.58
C VAL A 52 7.01 4.25 16.91
N GLU A 53 7.55 4.84 17.98
CA GLU A 53 7.38 4.32 19.34
C GLU A 53 5.90 4.38 19.73
N GLY A 54 5.37 3.30 20.31
CA GLY A 54 3.96 3.20 20.69
C GLY A 54 2.98 2.82 19.56
N PHE A 55 3.43 2.71 18.30
CA PHE A 55 2.61 2.16 17.21
C PHE A 55 2.57 0.62 17.24
N THR A 56 3.71 -0.04 17.54
CA THR A 56 3.90 -1.44 17.98
C THR A 56 5.42 -1.72 18.08
N GLU A 57 5.88 -2.72 18.85
CA GLU A 57 7.28 -3.19 18.78
C GLU A 57 7.62 -3.78 17.40
N GLU A 58 6.61 -4.31 16.70
CA GLU A 58 6.69 -4.78 15.32
C GLU A 58 6.52 -3.60 14.33
N VAL A 59 7.41 -3.46 13.36
CA VAL A 59 7.49 -2.23 12.54
C VAL A 59 6.32 -2.08 11.53
N CYS A 60 5.52 -3.09 11.27
CA CYS A 60 4.33 -3.04 10.42
C CYS A 60 3.49 -4.30 10.69
N PRO A 61 2.56 -4.29 11.65
CA PRO A 61 1.82 -5.49 12.02
C PRO A 61 1.01 -6.01 10.84
N THR A 62 0.93 -7.34 10.74
CA THR A 62 -0.03 -8.03 9.90
C THR A 62 -1.46 -7.73 10.38
N THR A 63 -2.48 -8.06 9.58
CA THR A 63 -3.88 -7.95 10.04
C THR A 63 -4.05 -8.66 11.38
N PRO A 64 -4.74 -8.04 12.37
CA PRO A 64 -4.94 -8.63 13.69
C PRO A 64 -5.41 -10.08 13.59
N ALA A 65 -4.84 -10.93 14.45
CA ALA A 65 -5.24 -12.33 14.50
C ALA A 65 -6.69 -12.46 14.95
N LEU A 66 -7.38 -13.46 14.40
CA LEU A 66 -8.71 -13.83 14.88
C LEU A 66 -8.63 -14.29 16.34
N GLU A 67 -9.60 -13.89 17.15
CA GLU A 67 -9.68 -14.26 18.56
C GLU A 67 -9.65 -15.79 18.73
N PRO A 68 -8.96 -16.32 19.76
CA PRO A 68 -8.88 -17.77 19.97
C PRO A 68 -10.26 -18.43 20.14
N SER A 69 -11.21 -17.75 20.78
CA SER A 69 -12.59 -18.21 20.95
C SER A 69 -13.32 -18.38 19.62
N LEU A 70 -13.16 -17.43 18.69
CA LEU A 70 -13.72 -17.50 17.35
C LEU A 70 -13.02 -18.54 16.49
N THR A 71 -11.71 -18.69 16.65
CA THR A 71 -10.94 -19.74 15.96
C THR A 71 -11.46 -21.13 16.32
N ALA A 72 -11.74 -21.38 17.60
CA ALA A 72 -12.33 -22.61 18.07
C ALA A 72 -13.78 -22.78 17.58
N PHE A 73 -14.59 -21.73 17.66
CA PHE A 73 -15.99 -21.74 17.22
C PHE A 73 -16.15 -22.05 15.73
N PHE A 74 -15.33 -21.46 14.86
CA PHE A 74 -15.34 -21.72 13.42
C PHE A 74 -14.64 -23.02 13.02
N GLY A 75 -13.98 -23.72 13.95
CA GLY A 75 -13.22 -24.94 13.65
C GLY A 75 -12.09 -24.71 12.64
N VAL A 76 -11.46 -23.53 12.66
CA VAL A 76 -10.50 -23.12 11.62
C VAL A 76 -9.20 -23.92 11.75
N ARG A 77 -8.67 -24.39 10.62
CA ARG A 77 -7.33 -24.99 10.57
C ARG A 77 -6.28 -23.94 10.90
N GLN A 78 -5.28 -24.31 11.69
CA GLN A 78 -4.15 -23.43 12.02
C GLN A 78 -2.93 -23.82 11.19
N ALA A 79 -2.24 -22.82 10.62
CA ALA A 79 -0.89 -23.00 10.09
C ALA A 79 0.16 -22.53 11.08
N ASN A 80 1.31 -23.20 11.07
CA ASN A 80 2.50 -22.69 11.74
C ASN A 80 3.07 -21.53 10.91
N SER A 81 3.27 -20.38 11.54
CA SER A 81 3.97 -19.23 10.98
C SER A 81 5.11 -18.81 11.89
N VAL A 82 6.02 -17.97 11.38
CA VAL A 82 7.15 -17.41 12.16
C VAL A 82 6.63 -16.60 13.37
N ALA A 83 5.44 -16.02 13.27
CA ALA A 83 4.77 -15.27 14.34
C ALA A 83 3.83 -16.15 15.21
N GLY A 84 3.93 -17.49 15.11
CA GLY A 84 3.07 -18.43 15.84
C GLY A 84 1.99 -19.09 14.98
N ARG A 85 1.02 -19.75 15.61
CA ARG A 85 -0.08 -20.43 14.89
C ARG A 85 -1.12 -19.42 14.44
N ARG A 86 -1.38 -19.34 13.12
CA ARG A 86 -2.40 -18.44 12.55
C ARG A 86 -3.56 -19.23 11.96
N PRO A 87 -4.82 -18.86 12.26
CA PRO A 87 -5.98 -19.42 11.58
C PRO A 87 -5.90 -19.18 10.08
N MET A 88 -6.27 -20.18 9.29
CA MET A 88 -6.31 -20.10 7.82
C MET A 88 -7.70 -20.31 7.29
N LEU A 89 -8.08 -19.49 6.32
CA LEU A 89 -9.32 -19.69 5.58
C LEU A 89 -9.31 -21.04 4.84
N ALA A 90 -10.47 -21.67 4.74
CA ALA A 90 -10.59 -23.07 4.33
C ALA A 90 -10.18 -23.29 2.85
N THR A 91 -10.41 -22.31 1.98
CA THR A 91 -10.16 -22.44 0.55
C THR A 91 -8.91 -21.68 0.12
N LEU A 92 -8.19 -22.20 -0.89
CA LEU A 92 -7.05 -21.50 -1.50
C LEU A 92 -7.45 -20.14 -2.11
N LYS A 93 -8.72 -20.01 -2.53
CA LYS A 93 -9.28 -18.78 -3.08
C LYS A 93 -9.33 -17.68 -2.01
N ASP A 94 -9.89 -18.03 -0.85
CA ASP A 94 -10.00 -17.10 0.27
C ASP A 94 -8.63 -16.78 0.87
N GLN A 95 -7.73 -17.76 0.93
CA GLN A 95 -6.35 -17.55 1.36
C GLN A 95 -5.61 -16.55 0.46
N TYR A 96 -5.83 -16.59 -0.85
CA TYR A 96 -5.27 -15.60 -1.77
C TYR A 96 -5.77 -14.19 -1.44
N VAL A 97 -7.08 -14.02 -1.25
CA VAL A 97 -7.67 -12.72 -0.90
C VAL A 97 -7.13 -12.22 0.44
N ALA A 98 -7.10 -13.07 1.46
CA ALA A 98 -6.58 -12.74 2.78
C ALA A 98 -5.10 -12.34 2.74
N LEU A 99 -4.27 -13.04 1.96
CA LEU A 99 -2.84 -12.70 1.81
C LEU A 99 -2.65 -11.30 1.20
N GLN A 100 -3.42 -10.96 0.17
CA GLN A 100 -3.31 -9.65 -0.47
C GLN A 100 -3.85 -8.54 0.45
N ALA A 101 -4.92 -8.81 1.21
CA ALA A 101 -5.44 -7.90 2.22
C ALA A 101 -4.44 -7.67 3.37
N ASP A 102 -3.77 -8.71 3.84
CA ASP A 102 -2.74 -8.62 4.88
C ASP A 102 -1.56 -7.75 4.43
N ARG A 103 -1.12 -7.91 3.18
CA ARG A 103 -0.08 -7.05 2.58
C ARG A 103 -0.53 -5.59 2.48
N ALA A 104 -1.77 -5.36 2.05
CA ALA A 104 -2.35 -4.03 2.00
C ALA A 104 -2.43 -3.39 3.39
N HIS A 105 -2.79 -4.17 4.42
CA HIS A 105 -2.82 -3.72 5.82
C HIS A 105 -1.44 -3.28 6.31
N GLN A 106 -0.41 -4.10 6.10
CA GLN A 106 0.97 -3.74 6.46
C GLN A 106 1.44 -2.45 5.77
N CYS A 107 1.16 -2.28 4.47
CA CYS A 107 1.48 -1.03 3.77
C CYS A 107 0.65 0.16 4.25
N ALA A 108 -0.61 -0.04 4.67
CA ALA A 108 -1.43 1.03 5.22
C ALA A 108 -0.86 1.51 6.57
N PHE A 109 -0.40 0.58 7.40
CA PHE A 109 0.30 0.91 8.63
C PHE A 109 1.61 1.64 8.35
N GLN A 110 2.43 1.17 7.41
CA GLN A 110 3.67 1.82 7.01
C GLN A 110 3.43 3.26 6.52
N ALA A 111 2.38 3.47 5.72
CA ALA A 111 2.00 4.80 5.25
C ALA A 111 1.55 5.72 6.40
N SER A 112 0.85 5.16 7.39
CA SER A 112 0.41 5.91 8.58
C SER A 112 1.59 6.31 9.46
N ALA A 113 2.54 5.40 9.70
CA ALA A 113 3.78 5.67 10.41
C ALA A 113 4.64 6.72 9.67
N ALA A 114 4.72 6.63 8.34
CA ALA A 114 5.40 7.64 7.54
C ALA A 114 4.74 9.03 7.66
N ALA A 115 3.40 9.08 7.61
CA ALA A 115 2.65 10.32 7.77
C ALA A 115 2.86 10.95 9.15
N ASN A 116 2.89 10.14 10.22
CA ASN A 116 3.23 10.61 11.56
C ASN A 116 4.62 11.26 11.60
N ASN A 117 5.63 10.60 11.04
CA ASN A 117 7.00 11.12 11.04
C ASN A 117 7.15 12.38 10.17
N ILE A 118 6.40 12.49 9.06
CA ILE A 118 6.31 13.73 8.28
C ILE A 118 5.75 14.88 9.14
N ALA A 119 4.66 14.64 9.87
CA ALA A 119 4.05 15.65 10.72
C ALA A 119 5.02 16.15 11.80
N LEU A 120 5.75 15.24 12.46
CA LEU A 120 6.75 15.60 13.47
C LEU A 120 7.91 16.42 12.87
N LEU A 121 8.47 15.97 11.75
CA LEU A 121 9.58 16.67 11.08
C LEU A 121 9.16 18.06 10.59
N THR A 122 7.99 18.16 9.96
CA THR A 122 7.48 19.44 9.45
C THR A 122 7.13 20.40 10.59
N ASN A 123 6.55 19.91 11.69
CA ASN A 123 6.31 20.73 12.89
C ASN A 123 7.62 21.23 13.51
N SER A 124 8.66 20.39 13.56
CA SER A 124 9.99 20.79 14.03
C SER A 124 10.58 21.91 13.18
N VAL A 125 10.51 21.79 11.85
CA VAL A 125 10.96 22.83 10.91
C VAL A 125 10.20 24.14 11.12
N VAL A 126 8.87 24.10 11.24
CA VAL A 126 8.06 25.29 11.49
C VAL A 126 8.46 25.95 12.83
N THR A 127 8.61 25.13 13.88
CA THR A 127 8.99 25.62 15.21
C THR A 127 10.36 26.31 15.21
N LEU A 128 11.34 25.78 14.47
CA LEU A 128 12.67 26.40 14.32
C LEU A 128 12.57 27.76 13.61
N VAL A 129 11.84 27.81 12.49
CA VAL A 129 11.68 29.04 11.70
C VAL A 129 10.91 30.12 12.45
N GLU A 130 9.89 29.76 13.23
CA GLU A 130 9.08 30.73 13.99
C GLU A 130 9.81 31.32 15.21
N ARG A 131 10.73 30.58 15.82
CA ARG A 131 11.46 31.02 17.03
C ARG A 131 12.63 31.94 16.74
N SER A 132 13.13 31.94 15.51
CA SER A 132 14.38 32.63 15.12
C SER A 132 14.08 33.84 14.25
N THR A 133 14.51 35.03 14.69
CA THR A 133 14.48 36.26 13.87
C THR A 133 15.41 36.17 12.65
N THR A 134 16.46 35.36 12.76
CA THR A 134 17.41 34.98 11.72
C THR A 134 17.81 33.52 11.93
N VAL A 135 17.67 32.68 10.90
CA VAL A 135 18.02 31.25 10.97
C VAL A 135 19.54 31.11 10.90
N ALA A 136 20.15 30.49 11.91
CA ALA A 136 21.58 30.28 11.94
C ALA A 136 22.01 29.20 10.93
N PRO A 137 23.26 29.22 10.41
CA PRO A 137 23.72 28.25 9.39
C PRO A 137 23.52 26.77 9.77
N GLU A 138 23.71 26.44 11.06
CA GLU A 138 23.47 25.11 11.62
C GLU A 138 21.99 24.71 11.58
N GLU A 139 21.08 25.67 11.84
CA GLU A 139 19.63 25.45 11.77
C GLU A 139 19.18 25.27 10.32
N VAL A 140 19.84 25.94 9.36
CA VAL A 140 19.59 25.73 7.92
C VAL A 140 19.93 24.30 7.51
N GLU A 141 21.04 23.75 8.01
CA GLU A 141 21.43 22.37 7.73
C GLU A 141 20.41 21.37 8.30
N ASP A 142 19.95 21.59 9.54
CA ASP A 142 18.95 20.74 10.18
C ASP A 142 17.58 20.82 9.50
N ILE A 143 17.16 22.01 9.08
CA ILE A 143 15.94 22.21 8.28
C ILE A 143 16.05 21.45 6.96
N ALA A 144 17.19 21.53 6.27
CA ALA A 144 17.41 20.83 5.02
C ALA A 144 17.37 19.30 5.20
N LYS A 145 17.99 18.78 6.26
CA LYS A 145 17.93 17.35 6.62
C LYS A 145 16.50 16.90 6.94
N ALA A 146 15.76 17.69 7.73
CA ALA A 146 14.38 17.37 8.09
C ALA A 146 13.46 17.38 6.86
N ALA A 147 13.60 18.37 5.97
CA ALA A 147 12.85 18.46 4.72
C ALA A 147 13.17 17.30 3.76
N SER A 148 14.45 16.95 3.59
CA SER A 148 14.89 15.80 2.79
C SER A 148 14.33 14.47 3.34
N THR A 149 14.34 14.32 4.66
CA THR A 149 13.75 13.15 5.32
C THR A 149 12.23 13.10 5.12
N ALA A 150 11.53 14.24 5.26
CA ALA A 150 10.10 14.33 5.01
C ALA A 150 9.75 13.97 3.55
N LEU A 151 10.55 14.40 2.56
CA LEU A 151 10.38 14.01 1.16
C LEU A 151 10.57 12.49 0.95
N THR A 152 11.55 11.88 1.62
CA THR A 152 11.75 10.43 1.61
C THR A 152 10.54 9.69 2.19
N LEU A 153 9.95 10.20 3.27
CA LEU A 153 8.72 9.64 3.86
C LEU A 153 7.50 9.85 2.95
N CYS A 154 7.40 10.97 2.24
CA CYS A 154 6.36 11.17 1.22
C CYS A 154 6.45 10.11 0.11
N ALA A 155 7.66 9.73 -0.30
CA ALA A 155 7.87 8.60 -1.21
C ALA A 155 7.41 7.27 -0.57
N ALA A 156 7.67 7.05 0.72
CA ALA A 156 7.18 5.87 1.44
C ALA A 156 5.64 5.77 1.43
N VAL A 157 4.94 6.89 1.68
CA VAL A 157 3.48 6.96 1.58
C VAL A 157 3.03 6.63 0.16
N ALA A 158 3.61 7.29 -0.85
CA ALA A 158 3.21 7.11 -2.24
C ALA A 158 3.43 5.67 -2.76
N VAL A 159 4.57 5.05 -2.44
CA VAL A 159 4.86 3.66 -2.80
C VAL A 159 3.93 2.69 -2.08
N SER A 160 3.67 2.91 -0.78
CA SER A 160 2.76 2.06 -0.02
C SER A 160 1.34 2.12 -0.58
N GLN A 161 0.86 3.32 -0.91
CA GLN A 161 -0.44 3.51 -1.58
C GLN A 161 -0.50 2.83 -2.95
N ALA A 162 0.54 2.97 -3.78
CA ALA A 162 0.61 2.30 -5.07
C ALA A 162 0.55 0.77 -4.96
N ARG A 163 1.18 0.17 -3.92
CA ARG A 163 1.10 -1.28 -3.68
C ARG A 163 -0.29 -1.70 -3.18
N ILE A 164 -0.90 -0.91 -2.29
CA ILE A 164 -2.28 -1.15 -1.81
C ILE A 164 -3.24 -1.18 -2.99
N THR A 165 -3.21 -0.19 -3.88
CA THR A 165 -4.11 -0.14 -5.04
C THR A 165 -3.89 -1.31 -5.99
N ALA A 166 -2.62 -1.73 -6.19
CA ALA A 166 -2.29 -2.90 -6.99
C ALA A 166 -2.85 -4.20 -6.39
N TRP A 167 -2.72 -4.41 -5.07
CA TRP A 167 -3.29 -5.58 -4.39
C TRP A 167 -4.82 -5.55 -4.35
N MET A 168 -5.44 -4.39 -4.17
CA MET A 168 -6.90 -4.27 -4.26
C MET A 168 -7.40 -4.65 -5.67
N THR A 169 -6.66 -4.26 -6.71
CA THR A 169 -6.96 -4.67 -8.09
C THR A 169 -6.79 -6.18 -8.28
N GLN A 170 -5.74 -6.78 -7.70
CA GLN A 170 -5.52 -8.24 -7.70
C GLN A 170 -6.67 -9.00 -7.02
N ILE A 171 -7.15 -8.52 -5.87
CA ILE A 171 -8.30 -9.09 -5.16
C ILE A 171 -9.52 -9.06 -6.07
N GLN A 172 -9.83 -7.91 -6.65
CA GLN A 172 -10.99 -7.76 -7.54
C GLN A 172 -10.88 -8.64 -8.80
N ARG A 173 -9.70 -8.71 -9.43
CA ARG A 173 -9.44 -9.67 -10.52
C ARG A 173 -9.72 -11.10 -10.10
N HIS A 174 -9.22 -11.49 -8.93
CA HIS A 174 -9.41 -12.84 -8.42
C HIS A 174 -10.90 -13.16 -8.25
N LEU A 175 -11.66 -12.25 -7.61
CA LEU A 175 -13.10 -12.42 -7.39
C LEU A 175 -13.88 -12.60 -8.71
N TRP A 176 -13.62 -11.77 -9.71
CA TRP A 176 -14.27 -11.89 -11.02
C TRP A 176 -13.89 -13.16 -11.76
N LEU A 177 -12.61 -13.54 -11.74
CA LEU A 177 -12.16 -14.78 -12.36
C LEU A 177 -12.83 -15.98 -11.70
N GLN A 178 -13.12 -15.97 -10.39
CA GLN A 178 -13.79 -17.10 -9.71
C GLN A 178 -15.20 -17.36 -10.23
N GLN A 179 -15.86 -16.34 -10.79
CA GLN A 179 -17.19 -16.44 -11.38
C GLN A 179 -17.16 -16.78 -12.88
N ALA A 180 -16.01 -16.56 -13.53
CA ALA A 180 -15.86 -16.76 -14.96
C ALA A 180 -15.53 -18.23 -15.31
N ALA A 181 -16.10 -18.72 -16.41
CA ALA A 181 -15.79 -20.02 -17.00
C ALA A 181 -14.47 -19.96 -17.81
N VAL A 182 -13.36 -19.66 -17.11
CA VAL A 182 -12.00 -19.63 -17.67
C VAL A 182 -11.15 -20.76 -17.09
N THR A 183 -10.26 -21.30 -17.93
CA THR A 183 -9.33 -22.35 -17.53
C THR A 183 -8.31 -21.84 -16.51
N GLU A 184 -7.76 -22.72 -15.66
CA GLU A 184 -6.74 -22.34 -14.68
C GLU A 184 -5.48 -21.69 -15.29
N PRO A 185 -4.94 -22.16 -16.44
CA PRO A 185 -3.85 -21.46 -17.11
C PRO A 185 -4.22 -20.03 -17.51
N ALA A 186 -5.41 -19.82 -18.08
CA ALA A 186 -5.89 -18.49 -18.47
C ALA A 186 -6.10 -17.57 -17.26
N ARG A 187 -6.67 -18.12 -16.17
CA ARG A 187 -6.84 -17.43 -14.89
C ARG A 187 -5.51 -16.89 -14.37
N LYS A 188 -4.47 -17.73 -14.38
CA LYS A 188 -3.13 -17.33 -13.93
C LYS A 188 -2.55 -16.20 -14.78
N VAL A 189 -2.68 -16.29 -16.10
CA VAL A 189 -2.20 -15.23 -17.02
C VAL A 189 -2.92 -13.91 -16.76
N LEU A 190 -4.25 -13.93 -16.63
CA LEU A 190 -5.05 -12.72 -16.40
C LEU A 190 -4.82 -12.11 -15.01
N LEU A 191 -4.59 -12.96 -14.00
CA LEU A 191 -4.25 -12.49 -12.66
C LEU A 191 -2.87 -11.83 -12.66
N ASP A 192 -1.88 -12.42 -13.33
CA ASP A 192 -0.49 -11.95 -13.31
C ASP A 192 -0.21 -10.79 -14.29
N ALA A 193 -1.14 -10.48 -15.20
CA ALA A 193 -1.00 -9.43 -16.19
C ALA A 193 -0.75 -8.04 -15.55
N PRO A 194 -0.09 -7.10 -16.26
CA PRO A 194 -0.02 -5.71 -15.82
C PRO A 194 -1.41 -5.09 -15.59
N ILE A 195 -1.51 -4.15 -14.67
CA ILE A 195 -2.72 -3.34 -14.45
C ILE A 195 -2.69 -2.18 -15.45
N SER A 196 -3.72 -2.09 -16.29
CA SER A 196 -3.91 -0.97 -17.24
C SER A 196 -5.01 -0.03 -16.75
N SER A 197 -4.97 1.22 -17.21
CA SER A 197 -6.08 2.16 -17.07
C SER A 197 -7.31 1.79 -17.90
N ASP A 198 -7.16 0.95 -18.93
CA ASP A 198 -8.25 0.59 -19.86
C ASP A 198 -9.32 -0.30 -19.22
N GLY A 199 -8.99 -0.94 -18.09
CA GLY A 199 -9.91 -1.79 -17.36
C GLY A 199 -9.20 -2.83 -16.51
N GLN A 200 -10.00 -3.57 -15.74
CA GLN A 200 -9.51 -4.50 -14.73
C GLN A 200 -8.50 -5.52 -15.27
N PHE A 201 -8.72 -6.09 -16.46
CA PHE A 201 -7.84 -7.10 -17.08
C PHE A 201 -7.04 -6.58 -18.28
N GLY A 202 -7.39 -5.40 -18.79
CA GLY A 202 -6.65 -4.70 -19.84
C GLY A 202 -6.48 -5.48 -21.16
N PRO A 203 -5.44 -5.12 -21.95
CA PRO A 203 -5.18 -5.71 -23.27
C PRO A 203 -5.01 -7.23 -23.27
N GLN A 204 -4.56 -7.82 -22.16
CA GLN A 204 -4.35 -9.26 -22.05
C GLN A 204 -5.65 -10.05 -22.18
N PHE A 205 -6.77 -9.51 -21.67
CA PHE A 205 -8.08 -10.11 -21.84
C PHE A 205 -8.57 -10.01 -23.28
N LEU A 206 -8.35 -8.86 -23.95
CA LEU A 206 -8.72 -8.67 -25.34
C LEU A 206 -7.98 -9.67 -26.26
N ALA A 207 -6.68 -9.82 -26.09
CA ALA A 207 -5.87 -10.79 -26.84
C ALA A 207 -6.34 -12.24 -26.61
N MET A 208 -6.76 -12.57 -25.39
CA MET A 208 -7.34 -13.89 -25.08
C MET A 208 -8.67 -14.09 -25.81
N VAL A 209 -9.55 -13.08 -25.83
CA VAL A 209 -10.83 -13.15 -26.55
C VAL A 209 -10.62 -13.28 -28.06
N GLU A 210 -9.66 -12.55 -28.63
CA GLU A 210 -9.32 -12.64 -30.05
C GLU A 210 -8.77 -14.02 -30.42
N SER A 211 -7.89 -14.60 -29.60
CA SER A 211 -7.36 -15.96 -29.86
C SER A 211 -8.45 -17.03 -29.78
N MET A 212 -9.40 -16.90 -28.84
CA MET A 212 -10.56 -17.81 -28.76
C MET A 212 -11.48 -17.69 -29.98
N LYS A 213 -11.73 -16.47 -30.46
CA LYS A 213 -12.52 -16.23 -31.68
C LYS A 213 -11.84 -16.83 -32.91
N ALA A 214 -10.54 -16.60 -33.09
CA ALA A 214 -9.78 -17.15 -34.21
C ALA A 214 -9.79 -18.69 -34.22
N ALA A 215 -9.67 -19.33 -33.04
CA ALA A 215 -9.75 -20.78 -32.92
C ALA A 215 -11.15 -21.34 -33.22
N SER A 216 -12.21 -20.55 -32.98
CA SER A 216 -13.58 -20.95 -33.32
C SER A 216 -13.93 -20.82 -34.80
N SER A 217 -13.28 -19.89 -35.53
CA SER A 217 -13.49 -19.71 -36.97
C SER A 217 -12.71 -20.70 -37.85
N GLN A 218 -11.84 -21.52 -37.26
CA GLN A 218 -11.05 -22.56 -37.95
C GLN A 218 -11.65 -23.96 -37.78
N ARG A 219 -12.81 -24.08 -37.13
CA ARG A 219 -13.59 -25.32 -37.01
C ARG A 219 -14.86 -25.21 -37.85
#